data_AF-A0A257GZ21-F1
#
_entry.id   AF-A0A257GZ21-F1
#
_cell.length_a   1.000
_cell.length_b   1.000
_cell.length_c   1.000
_cell.angle_alpha   90.00
_cell.angle_beta   90.00
_cell.angle_gamma   90.00
#
_symmetry.space_group_name_H-M   'P 1'
#
loop_
_entity.id
_entity.type
_entity.pdbx_description
1 polymer ?
#
loop_
_entity_poly.entity_id
_entity_poly.type
_entity_poly.pdbx_seq_one_letter_code
_entity_poly.pdbx_strand_id
1 'polypeptide(L)'
;MKAYKEKMLAIVEELRAKEQASASLKASEVHNDVDQMAPLEQQINSLMQSLPPVVRFRPWTIQELRLRLKGRFKRYPSAGDIGIALQSLGWTLRRDWTNAGRGRRIWMPSPP
;
A
#
# COMPACT_ATOMS: atom_id res chain seq x y z
N MET A 1 14.17 48.02 -18.33
CA MET A 1 15.01 46.81 -18.10
C MET A 1 14.70 46.07 -16.78
N LYS A 2 14.42 46.72 -15.64
CA LYS A 2 14.09 46.03 -14.36
C LYS A 2 12.84 45.14 -14.43
N ALA A 3 11.73 45.67 -14.94
CA ALA A 3 10.46 44.93 -15.04
C ALA A 3 10.53 43.66 -15.92
N TYR A 4 11.45 43.62 -16.88
CA TYR A 4 11.67 42.43 -17.72
C TYR A 4 12.41 41.34 -16.96
N LYS A 5 13.41 41.71 -16.15
CA LYS A 5 14.15 40.77 -15.30
C LYS A 5 13.24 40.15 -14.23
N GLU A 6 12.38 40.94 -13.61
CA GLU A 6 11.41 40.45 -12.62
C GLU A 6 10.41 39.45 -13.24
N LYS A 7 9.89 39.76 -14.45
CA LYS A 7 9.04 38.82 -15.18
C LYS A 7 9.78 37.51 -15.51
N MET A 8 11.04 37.60 -15.96
CA MET A 8 11.85 36.42 -16.27
C MET A 8 12.15 35.58 -15.02
N LEU A 9 12.42 36.21 -13.88
CA LEU A 9 12.64 35.50 -12.62
C LEU A 9 11.38 34.76 -12.14
N ALA A 10 10.20 35.40 -12.22
CA ALA A 10 8.92 34.77 -11.88
C ALA A 10 8.62 33.55 -12.76
N ILE A 11 8.90 33.63 -14.07
CA ILE A 11 8.74 32.49 -14.99
C ILE A 11 9.67 31.33 -14.61
N VAL A 12 10.92 31.62 -14.24
CA VAL A 12 11.89 30.59 -13.82
C VAL A 12 11.46 29.91 -12.53
N GLU A 13 10.92 30.65 -11.57
CA GLU A 13 10.39 30.08 -10.31
C GLU A 13 9.16 29.20 -10.56
N GLU A 14 8.23 29.62 -11.40
CA GLU A 14 7.07 28.80 -11.79
C GLU A 14 7.50 27.52 -12.51
N LEU A 15 8.50 27.60 -13.40
CA LEU A 15 9.05 26.43 -14.09
C LEU A 15 9.71 25.46 -13.10
N ARG A 16 10.50 25.95 -12.14
CA ARG A 16 11.08 25.11 -11.08
C ARG A 16 10.03 24.46 -10.20
N ALA A 17 8.98 25.19 -9.81
CA ALA A 17 7.89 24.64 -9.01
C ALA A 17 7.16 23.51 -9.77
N LYS A 18 6.92 23.69 -11.07
CA LYS A 18 6.34 22.64 -11.94
C LYS A 18 7.27 21.44 -12.12
N GLU A 19 8.57 21.66 -12.25
CA GLU A 19 9.56 20.58 -12.32
C GLU A 19 9.63 19.80 -11.00
N GLN A 20 9.63 20.47 -9.86
CA GLN A 20 9.64 19.83 -8.55
C GLN A 20 8.36 19.04 -8.28
N ALA A 21 7.20 19.60 -8.65
CA ALA A 21 5.92 18.89 -8.55
C ALA A 21 5.90 17.66 -9.47
N SER A 22 6.34 17.78 -10.73
CA SER A 22 6.40 16.65 -11.67
C SER A 22 7.45 15.62 -11.29
N ALA A 23 8.58 16.01 -10.71
CA ALA A 23 9.59 15.10 -10.16
C ALA A 23 9.04 14.33 -8.95
N SER A 24 8.28 14.98 -8.08
CA SER A 24 7.62 14.33 -6.94
C SER A 24 6.55 13.33 -7.39
N LEU A 25 5.78 13.68 -8.42
CA LEU A 25 4.81 12.77 -9.04
C LEU A 25 5.52 11.55 -9.66
N LYS A 26 6.56 11.77 -10.48
CA LYS A 26 7.36 10.68 -11.07
C LYS A 26 7.99 9.77 -10.02
N ALA A 27 8.54 10.34 -8.93
CA ALA A 27 9.10 9.55 -7.83
C ALA A 27 8.05 8.66 -7.16
N SER A 28 6.82 9.16 -6.99
CA SER A 28 5.71 8.36 -6.45
C SER A 28 5.25 7.26 -7.41
N GLU A 29 5.27 7.50 -8.72
CA GLU A 29 4.95 6.50 -9.75
C GLU A 29 5.97 5.35 -9.77
N VAL A 30 7.27 5.67 -9.72
CA VAL A 30 8.34 4.66 -9.68
C VAL A 30 8.23 3.78 -8.44
N HIS A 31 7.90 4.34 -7.28
CA HIS A 31 7.68 3.55 -6.06
C HIS A 31 6.51 2.57 -6.21
N ASN A 32 5.42 3.00 -6.85
CA ASN A 32 4.25 2.14 -7.08
C ASN A 32 4.55 0.94 -8.01
N ASP A 33 5.49 1.07 -8.94
CA ASP A 33 5.87 -0.03 -9.85
C ASP A 33 6.77 -1.07 -9.17
N VAL A 34 7.70 -0.63 -8.32
CA VAL A 34 8.55 -1.54 -7.54
C VAL A 34 7.68 -2.38 -6.57
N ASP A 35 6.70 -1.74 -5.92
CA ASP A 35 5.76 -2.43 -5.02
C ASP A 35 4.87 -3.45 -5.76
N GLN A 36 4.51 -3.20 -7.02
CA GLN A 36 3.72 -4.15 -7.84
C GLN A 36 4.52 -5.37 -8.28
N MET A 37 5.84 -5.24 -8.41
CA MET A 37 6.72 -6.35 -8.77
C MET A 37 7.04 -7.26 -7.58
N ALA A 38 6.92 -6.77 -6.35
CA ALA A 38 7.17 -7.56 -5.15
C ALA A 38 6.13 -8.70 -4.99
N PRO A 39 6.57 -9.93 -4.64
CA PRO A 39 5.69 -11.01 -4.22
C PRO A 39 4.72 -10.59 -3.11
N LEU A 40 3.52 -11.16 -3.09
CA LEU A 40 2.48 -10.80 -2.12
C LEU A 40 2.93 -11.04 -0.67
N GLU A 41 3.74 -12.07 -0.43
CA GLU A 41 4.31 -12.39 0.88
C GLU A 41 5.20 -11.25 1.39
N GLN A 42 6.03 -10.68 0.50
CA GLN A 42 6.89 -9.56 0.84
C GLN A 42 6.06 -8.30 1.09
N GLN A 43 5.07 -8.01 0.24
CA GLN A 43 4.16 -6.88 0.46
C GLN A 43 3.41 -6.98 1.79
N ILE A 44 2.92 -8.18 2.16
CA ILE A 44 2.24 -8.42 3.44
C ILE A 44 3.21 -8.21 4.62
N ASN A 45 4.44 -8.72 4.55
CA ASN A 45 5.42 -8.53 5.61
C ASN A 45 5.80 -7.06 5.79
N SER A 46 6.10 -6.34 4.69
CA SER A 46 6.39 -4.91 4.72
C SER A 46 5.22 -4.10 5.29
N LEU A 47 3.98 -4.44 4.88
CA LEU A 47 2.77 -3.84 5.45
C LEU A 47 2.72 -4.07 6.96
N MET A 48 2.89 -5.30 7.45
CA MET A 48 2.83 -5.59 8.88
C MET A 48 3.94 -4.88 9.66
N GLN A 49 5.14 -4.79 9.11
CA GLN A 49 6.29 -4.10 9.74
C GLN A 49 6.04 -2.60 9.88
N SER A 50 5.41 -1.97 8.87
CA SER A 50 5.06 -0.54 8.93
C SER A 50 4.00 -0.20 9.98
N LEU A 51 3.22 -1.20 10.44
CA LEU A 51 2.14 -0.98 11.39
C LEU A 51 2.61 -1.06 12.85
N PRO A 52 2.03 -0.23 13.75
CA PRO A 52 2.24 -0.35 15.18
C PRO A 52 1.85 -1.74 15.71
N PRO A 53 2.53 -2.26 16.75
CA PRO A 53 2.28 -3.61 17.28
C PRO A 53 0.81 -3.88 17.63
N VAL A 54 0.12 -2.89 18.22
CA VAL A 54 -1.29 -2.99 18.61
C VAL A 54 -2.20 -3.26 17.40
N VAL A 55 -1.88 -2.68 16.24
CA VAL A 55 -2.66 -2.83 15.01
C VAL A 55 -2.25 -4.09 14.25
N ARG A 56 -1.00 -4.54 14.40
CA ARG A 56 -0.47 -5.72 13.72
C ARG A 56 -1.22 -6.98 14.13
N PHE A 57 -1.39 -7.22 15.43
CA PHE A 57 -1.93 -8.49 15.97
C PHE A 57 -3.45 -8.63 15.97
N ARG A 58 -4.18 -7.62 15.49
CA ARG A 58 -5.65 -7.69 15.40
C ARG A 58 -6.08 -8.63 14.26
N PRO A 59 -7.35 -9.08 14.23
CA PRO A 59 -7.89 -9.82 13.09
C PRO A 59 -8.00 -8.96 11.82
N TRP A 60 -7.66 -9.56 10.67
CA TRP A 60 -7.68 -8.93 9.36
C TRP A 60 -8.71 -9.58 8.44
N THR A 61 -9.39 -8.77 7.62
CA THR A 61 -10.24 -9.32 6.55
C THR A 61 -9.47 -9.32 5.22
N ILE A 62 -9.80 -10.25 4.32
CA ILE A 62 -9.19 -10.26 2.98
C ILE A 62 -9.46 -8.96 2.24
N GLN A 63 -10.67 -8.40 2.39
CA GLN A 63 -11.02 -7.13 1.73
C GLN A 63 -10.14 -5.99 2.22
N GLU A 64 -9.87 -5.94 3.52
CA GLU A 64 -9.00 -4.92 4.09
C GLU A 64 -7.55 -5.05 3.61
N LEU A 65 -7.00 -6.27 3.57
CA LEU A 65 -5.67 -6.51 3.03
C LEU A 65 -5.62 -6.18 1.54
N ARG A 66 -6.64 -6.57 0.78
CA ARG A 66 -6.74 -6.30 -0.66
C ARG A 66 -6.66 -4.81 -0.99
N LEU A 67 -7.22 -3.93 -0.15
CA LEU A 67 -7.15 -2.49 -0.36
C LEU A 67 -5.76 -1.89 -0.11
N ARG A 68 -4.93 -2.58 0.67
CA ARG A 68 -3.57 -2.14 1.06
C ARG A 68 -2.47 -2.79 0.22
N LEU A 69 -2.78 -3.88 -0.47
CA LEU A 69 -1.84 -4.61 -1.34
C LEU A 69 -2.01 -4.21 -2.81
N LYS A 70 -0.95 -4.38 -3.58
CA LYS A 70 -0.92 -4.07 -5.01
C LYS A 70 -0.87 -5.37 -5.81
N GLY A 71 -1.72 -5.46 -6.83
CA GLY A 71 -1.67 -6.58 -7.75
C GLY A 71 -0.64 -6.32 -8.86
N ARG A 72 -0.04 -7.39 -9.39
CA ARG A 72 0.97 -7.31 -10.45
C ARG A 72 0.41 -6.81 -11.79
N PHE A 73 -0.79 -7.28 -12.16
CA PHE A 73 -1.44 -6.97 -13.44
C PHE A 73 -2.76 -6.21 -13.28
N LYS A 74 -3.29 -6.18 -12.06
CA LYS A 74 -4.55 -5.51 -11.70
C LYS A 74 -4.26 -4.61 -10.52
N ARG A 75 -5.06 -3.54 -10.37
CA ARG A 75 -4.94 -2.60 -9.24
C ARG A 75 -4.88 -3.27 -7.87
N TYR A 76 -5.60 -4.38 -7.70
CA TYR A 76 -5.62 -5.17 -6.47
C TYR A 76 -5.41 -6.65 -6.76
N PRO A 77 -4.73 -7.40 -5.86
CA PRO A 77 -4.59 -8.83 -5.99
C PRO A 77 -5.94 -9.56 -5.79
N SER A 78 -6.01 -10.80 -6.26
CA SER A 78 -7.21 -11.61 -6.07
C SER A 78 -7.32 -12.08 -4.61
N ALA A 79 -8.55 -12.29 -4.12
CA ALA A 79 -8.77 -12.78 -2.77
C ALA A 79 -8.14 -14.17 -2.53
N GLY A 80 -8.07 -15.00 -3.57
CA GLY A 80 -7.46 -16.32 -3.53
C GLY A 80 -5.94 -16.24 -3.36
N ASP A 81 -5.28 -15.42 -4.17
CA ASP A 81 -3.81 -15.25 -4.11
C ASP A 81 -3.38 -14.68 -2.75
N ILE A 82 -4.15 -13.72 -2.21
CA ILE A 82 -3.93 -13.21 -0.85
C ILE A 82 -4.07 -14.34 0.17
N GLY A 83 -5.09 -15.20 0.06
CA GLY A 83 -5.28 -16.33 0.96
C GLY A 83 -4.11 -17.32 0.93
N ILE A 84 -3.60 -17.63 -0.27
CA ILE A 84 -2.43 -18.51 -0.45
C ILE A 84 -1.18 -17.89 0.19
N ALA A 85 -0.93 -16.61 -0.08
CA ALA A 85 0.20 -15.88 0.51
C ALA A 85 0.10 -15.78 2.05
N LEU A 86 -1.11 -15.63 2.60
CA LEU A 86 -1.31 -15.63 4.05
C LEU A 86 -1.02 -17.01 4.66
N GLN A 87 -1.44 -18.09 3.99
CA GLN A 87 -1.13 -19.45 4.42
C GLN A 87 0.37 -19.75 4.38
N SER A 88 1.08 -19.30 3.34
CA SER A 88 2.55 -19.48 3.24
C SER A 88 3.30 -18.72 4.33
N LEU A 89 2.77 -17.58 4.77
CA LEU A 89 3.26 -16.81 5.92
C LEU A 89 2.83 -17.37 7.29
N GLY A 90 2.09 -18.49 7.33
CA GLY A 90 1.64 -19.12 8.59
C GLY A 90 0.45 -18.44 9.27
N TRP A 91 -0.27 -17.56 8.58
CA TRP A 91 -1.48 -16.95 9.14
C TRP A 91 -2.60 -17.99 9.24
N THR A 92 -3.45 -17.82 10.26
CA THR A 92 -4.57 -18.74 10.51
C THR A 92 -5.89 -18.12 10.11
N LEU A 93 -6.66 -18.87 9.31
CA LEU A 93 -8.02 -18.50 8.94
C LEU A 93 -8.99 -18.93 10.05
N ARG A 94 -9.77 -17.98 10.58
CA ARG A 94 -10.83 -18.22 11.55
C ARG A 94 -12.15 -17.62 11.08
N ARG A 95 -13.25 -18.11 11.62
CA ARG A 95 -14.55 -17.45 11.48
C ARG A 95 -14.88 -16.69 12.76
N ASP A 96 -15.31 -15.46 12.58
CA ASP A 96 -15.80 -14.61 13.67
C ASP A 96 -17.26 -14.96 13.95
N TRP A 97 -17.48 -15.79 14.96
CA TRP A 97 -18.81 -16.26 15.40
C TRP A 97 -19.54 -15.28 16.30
N THR A 98 -18.98 -14.09 16.55
CA THR A 98 -19.68 -13.07 17.32
C THR A 98 -20.90 -12.54 16.54
N ASN A 99 -21.90 -12.04 17.24
CA ASN A 99 -23.07 -11.41 16.62
C ASN A 99 -22.69 -10.25 15.68
N ALA A 100 -21.62 -9.51 16.02
CA ALA A 100 -21.07 -8.45 15.17
C ALA A 100 -20.33 -9.01 13.94
N GLY A 101 -19.65 -10.14 14.09
CA GLY A 101 -18.90 -10.80 13.03
C GLY A 101 -19.75 -11.49 11.97
N ARG A 102 -20.94 -11.97 12.33
CA ARG A 102 -21.88 -12.66 11.42
C ARG A 102 -21.23 -13.83 10.65
N GLY A 103 -20.27 -14.53 11.25
CA GLY A 103 -19.57 -15.65 10.62
C GLY A 103 -18.54 -15.26 9.56
N ARG A 104 -18.13 -13.98 9.49
CA ARG A 104 -17.12 -13.52 8.54
C ARG A 104 -15.79 -14.24 8.72
N ARG A 105 -15.10 -14.46 7.61
CA ARG A 105 -13.74 -15.02 7.58
C ARG A 105 -12.74 -13.93 7.95
N ILE A 106 -11.93 -14.20 8.97
CA ILE A 106 -10.87 -13.33 9.47
C ILE A 106 -9.55 -14.10 9.49
N TRP A 107 -8.46 -13.39 9.24
CA TRP A 107 -7.11 -13.90 9.29
C TRP A 107 -6.41 -13.35 10.52
N MET A 108 -5.80 -14.24 11.28
CA MET A 108 -4.98 -13.90 12.44
C MET A 108 -3.51 -14.06 12.06
N PRO A 109 -2.67 -13.04 12.23
CA PRO A 109 -1.23 -13.19 12.07
C PRO A 109 -0.72 -14.17 13.11
N SER A 110 0.19 -15.05 12.71
CA SER A 110 0.92 -15.85 13.68
C SER A 110 1.73 -14.89 14.56
N PRO A 111 1.68 -15.02 15.90
CA PRO A 111 2.66 -14.35 16.74
C PRO A 111 4.08 -14.81 16.33
N PRO A 112 5.08 -13.92 16.42
CA PRO A 112 6.49 -14.30 16.25
C PRO A 112 6.93 -15.30 17.33
#